data_AF-A0A0N4ZEJ8-F1
#
_entry.id   AF-A0A0N4ZEJ8-F1
#
_cell.length_a   1.000
_cell.length_b   1.000
_cell.length_c   1.000
_cell.angle_alpha   90.00
_cell.angle_beta   90.00
_cell.angle_gamma   90.00
#
_symmetry.space_group_name_H-M   'P 1'
#
loop_
_entity.id
_entity.type
_entity.pdbx_description
1 polymer ?
#
loop_
_entity_poly.entity_id
_entity_poly.type
_entity_poly.pdbx_seq_one_letter_code
_entity_poly.pdbx_strand_id
1 'polypeptide(L)'
;MTFQNIKVNGYEELKATIASNHGKRIFVLFTGSKNADGVSWCPDCVLSEPVIEEAVEKDLSNSINTTFITCYVGGRDYWKDKENPFRKDEAFKVNCIPTLIEIGVKGKRLTEEQLQNMVLINEFFFEE
;
A
#
# COMPACT_ATOMS: atom_id res chain seq x y z
N MET A 1 -4.84 5.01 -20.69
CA MET A 1 -4.40 5.79 -19.51
C MET A 1 -3.26 5.05 -18.85
N THR A 2 -2.16 5.77 -18.64
CA THR A 2 -0.89 5.28 -18.08
C THR A 2 -0.99 5.06 -16.56
N PHE A 3 0.02 4.37 -16.02
CA PHE A 3 0.25 4.18 -14.59
C PHE A 3 0.03 5.44 -13.75
N GLN A 4 -0.58 5.30 -12.58
CA GLN A 4 -0.79 6.38 -11.61
C GLN A 4 -0.21 6.01 -10.25
N ASN A 5 0.55 6.91 -9.65
CA ASN A 5 1.02 6.80 -8.27
C ASN A 5 0.33 7.89 -7.42
N ILE A 6 -0.48 7.47 -6.44
CA ILE A 6 -1.32 8.34 -5.62
C ILE A 6 -0.94 8.15 -4.15
N LYS A 7 -0.86 9.25 -3.39
CA LYS A 7 -0.61 9.22 -1.94
C LYS A 7 -1.86 9.73 -1.23
N VAL A 8 -2.35 8.99 -0.24
CA VAL A 8 -3.56 9.31 0.53
C VAL A 8 -3.31 9.20 2.03
N ASN A 9 -4.04 9.97 2.83
CA ASN A 9 -3.90 10.03 4.28
C ASN A 9 -5.21 9.63 4.95
N GLY A 10 -5.19 8.47 5.61
CA GLY A 10 -6.36 7.97 6.33
C GLY A 10 -7.34 7.20 5.45
N TYR A 11 -8.33 6.62 6.14
CA TYR A 11 -9.19 5.58 5.58
C TYR A 11 -10.21 6.12 4.56
N GLU A 12 -10.84 7.26 4.85
CA GLU A 12 -11.87 7.84 3.97
C GLU A 12 -11.29 8.24 2.60
N GLU A 13 -10.11 8.87 2.59
CA GLU A 13 -9.43 9.28 1.35
C GLU A 13 -9.00 8.06 0.51
N LEU A 14 -8.56 6.99 1.17
CA LEU A 14 -8.26 5.72 0.50
C LEU A 14 -9.51 5.15 -0.18
N LYS A 15 -10.63 5.06 0.53
CA LYS A 15 -11.89 4.50 -0.02
C LYS A 15 -12.38 5.32 -1.21
N ALA A 16 -12.35 6.65 -1.11
CA ALA A 16 -12.70 7.54 -2.20
C ALA A 16 -11.79 7.33 -3.43
N THR A 17 -10.48 7.24 -3.21
CA THR A 17 -9.50 7.04 -4.30
C THR A 17 -9.68 5.68 -4.99
N ILE A 18 -9.92 4.61 -4.23
CA ILE A 18 -10.24 3.30 -4.78
C ILE A 18 -11.51 3.36 -5.62
N ALA A 19 -12.56 3.99 -5.12
CA ALA A 19 -13.84 4.13 -5.84
C ALA A 19 -13.67 4.93 -7.15
N SER A 20 -12.89 6.02 -7.13
CA SER A 20 -12.60 6.82 -8.33
C SER A 20 -11.74 6.10 -9.38
N ASN A 21 -11.04 5.03 -8.99
CA ASN A 21 -10.20 4.23 -9.89
C ASN A 21 -10.81 2.84 -10.19
N HIS A 22 -12.12 2.68 -9.95
CA HIS A 22 -12.82 1.44 -10.25
C HIS A 22 -12.63 1.01 -11.72
N GLY A 23 -12.39 -0.29 -11.94
CA GLY A 23 -12.10 -0.86 -13.27
C GLY A 23 -10.62 -0.77 -13.68
N LYS A 24 -9.75 -0.23 -12.83
CA LYS A 24 -8.29 -0.31 -12.95
C LYS A 24 -7.74 -1.41 -12.05
N ARG A 25 -6.51 -1.83 -12.32
CA ARG A 25 -5.72 -2.65 -11.40
C ARG A 25 -5.21 -1.75 -10.28
N ILE A 26 -5.63 -1.98 -9.04
CA ILE A 26 -5.31 -1.08 -7.92
C ILE A 26 -4.46 -1.82 -6.90
N PHE A 27 -3.27 -1.29 -6.64
CA PHE A 27 -2.40 -1.72 -5.56
C PHE A 27 -2.42 -0.70 -4.44
N VAL A 28 -2.56 -1.14 -3.19
CA VAL A 28 -2.58 -0.27 -2.02
C VAL A 28 -1.49 -0.69 -1.05
N LEU A 29 -0.54 0.21 -0.82
CA LEU A 29 0.47 0.09 0.22
C LEU A 29 -0.01 0.82 1.48
N PHE A 30 -0.22 0.08 2.56
CA PHE A 30 -0.48 0.62 3.90
C PHE A 30 0.83 0.82 4.63
N THR A 31 1.13 2.08 4.97
CA THR A 31 2.37 2.47 5.65
C THR A 31 2.09 3.46 6.78
N GLY A 32 2.99 3.53 7.75
CA GLY A 32 2.88 4.48 8.86
C GLY A 32 3.01 5.92 8.35
N SER A 33 2.25 6.87 8.92
CA SER A 33 2.44 8.28 8.60
C SER A 33 3.86 8.74 8.90
N LYS A 34 4.34 9.64 8.05
CA LYS A 34 5.64 10.29 8.21
C LYS A 34 5.56 11.38 9.27
N ASN A 35 6.63 11.52 10.05
CA ASN A 35 6.82 12.64 10.98
C ASN A 35 7.17 13.93 10.21
N ALA A 36 7.42 15.03 10.92
CA ALA A 36 7.78 16.32 10.30
C ALA A 36 9.05 16.24 9.44
N ASP A 37 9.95 15.29 9.73
CA ASP A 37 11.18 15.05 8.97
C ASP A 37 10.95 14.14 7.74
N GLY A 38 9.71 13.73 7.46
CA GLY A 38 9.39 12.86 6.34
C GLY A 38 9.71 11.37 6.58
N VAL A 39 9.97 10.98 7.83
CA VAL A 39 10.33 9.61 8.21
C VAL A 39 9.14 8.91 8.85
N SER A 40 8.80 7.72 8.37
CA SER A 40 7.76 6.89 8.97
C SER A 40 8.16 6.47 10.39
N TRP A 41 7.22 6.50 11.33
CA TRP A 41 7.47 6.06 12.71
C TRP A 41 7.69 4.54 12.83
N CYS A 42 7.43 3.79 11.76
CA CYS A 42 7.63 2.34 11.69
C CYS A 42 8.95 2.03 10.97
N PRO A 43 9.90 1.33 11.63
CA PRO A 43 11.21 1.02 11.04
C PRO A 43 11.09 0.13 9.81
N ASP A 44 10.20 -0.87 9.80
CA ASP A 44 9.99 -1.75 8.65
C ASP A 44 9.47 -0.99 7.43
N CYS A 45 8.60 0.00 7.66
CA CYS A 45 8.15 0.88 6.58
C CYS A 45 9.31 1.64 5.95
N VAL A 46 10.25 2.16 6.76
CA VAL A 46 11.44 2.89 6.27
C VAL A 46 12.37 1.98 5.46
N LEU A 47 12.54 0.72 5.89
CA LEU A 47 13.37 -0.26 5.17
C LEU A 47 12.74 -0.72 3.85
N SER A 48 11.42 -0.93 3.85
CA SER A 48 10.69 -1.40 2.66
C SER A 48 10.44 -0.32 1.61
N GLU A 49 10.34 0.95 2.00
CA GLU A 49 10.02 2.07 1.10
C GLU A 49 10.90 2.12 -0.16
N PRO A 50 12.24 2.12 -0.08
CA PRO A 50 13.08 2.16 -1.28
C PRO A 50 12.91 0.94 -2.19
N VAL A 51 12.70 -0.25 -1.61
CA VAL A 51 12.53 -1.49 -2.38
C VAL A 51 11.21 -1.47 -3.16
N ILE A 52 10.14 -1.00 -2.51
CA ILE A 52 8.83 -0.87 -3.14
C ILE A 52 8.86 0.22 -4.21
N GLU A 53 9.45 1.38 -3.93
CA GLU A 53 9.55 2.47 -4.91
C GLU A 53 10.31 2.02 -6.16
N GLU A 54 11.44 1.31 -5.99
CA GLU A 54 12.20 0.75 -7.11
C GLU A 54 11.37 -0.27 -7.92
N ALA A 55 10.67 -1.19 -7.26
CA ALA A 55 9.83 -2.18 -7.94
C ALA A 55 8.65 -1.53 -8.69
N VAL A 56 8.00 -0.52 -8.10
CA VAL A 56 6.92 0.23 -8.73
C VAL A 56 7.42 0.99 -9.96
N GLU A 57 8.58 1.66 -9.86
CA GLU A 57 9.19 2.35 -11.00
C GLU A 57 9.60 1.38 -12.11
N LYS A 58 10.13 0.21 -11.75
CA LYS A 58 10.62 -0.77 -12.73
C LYS A 58 9.49 -1.52 -13.43
N ASP A 59 8.51 -2.01 -12.66
CA ASP A 59 7.53 -2.99 -13.15
C ASP A 59 6.17 -2.36 -13.45
N LEU A 60 5.75 -1.35 -12.66
CA LEU A 60 4.43 -0.73 -12.84
C LEU A 60 4.44 0.52 -13.73
N SER A 61 5.57 1.21 -13.90
CA SER A 61 5.64 2.47 -14.66
C SER A 61 5.13 2.35 -16.10
N ASN A 62 5.33 1.19 -16.72
CA ASN A 62 4.90 0.88 -18.09
C ASN A 62 3.54 0.17 -18.16
N SER A 63 2.93 -0.15 -17.01
CA SER A 63 1.66 -0.84 -16.95
C SER A 63 0.50 0.07 -17.38
N ILE A 64 -0.41 -0.49 -18.18
CA ILE A 64 -1.61 0.19 -18.63
C ILE A 64 -2.70 -0.02 -17.58
N ASN A 65 -3.51 1.01 -17.33
CA ASN A 65 -4.70 0.90 -16.48
C ASN A 65 -4.40 0.41 -15.03
N THR A 66 -3.23 0.79 -14.51
CA THR A 66 -2.78 0.42 -13.16
C THR A 66 -2.64 1.65 -12.28
N THR A 67 -3.08 1.56 -11.04
CA THR A 67 -2.99 2.61 -10.02
C THR A 67 -2.33 2.05 -8.77
N PHE A 68 -1.22 2.64 -8.37
CA PHE A 68 -0.55 2.37 -7.10
C PHE A 68 -0.92 3.47 -6.09
N ILE A 69 -1.39 3.08 -4.91
CA ILE A 69 -1.85 3.98 -3.86
C ILE A 69 -1.01 3.74 -2.60
N THR A 70 -0.27 4.75 -2.16
CA THR A 70 0.35 4.75 -0.85
C THR A 70 -0.60 5.37 0.16
N CYS A 71 -1.13 4.55 1.07
CA CYS A 71 -2.00 4.95 2.15
C CYS A 71 -1.23 5.10 3.46
N TYR A 72 -1.17 6.33 3.96
CA TYR A 72 -0.68 6.61 5.30
C TYR A 72 -1.78 6.32 6.33
N VAL A 73 -1.55 5.31 7.18
CA VAL A 73 -2.55 4.85 8.14
C VAL A 73 -2.76 5.81 9.31
N GLY A 74 -1.92 6.84 9.47
CA GLY A 74 -1.94 7.75 10.60
C GLY A 74 -0.76 7.57 11.55
N GLY A 75 -0.85 8.25 12.70
CA GLY A 75 0.11 8.13 13.79
C GLY A 75 0.09 6.75 14.45
N ARG A 76 1.17 6.42 15.16
CA ARG A 76 1.34 5.13 15.85
C ARG A 76 0.19 4.80 16.81
N ASP A 77 -0.30 5.78 17.54
CA ASP A 77 -1.39 5.58 18.52
C ASP A 77 -2.72 5.24 17.83
N TYR A 78 -3.01 5.91 16.71
CA TYR A 78 -4.18 5.59 15.89
C TYR A 78 -4.09 4.19 15.28
N TRP A 79 -2.90 3.76 14.82
CA TRP A 79 -2.69 2.42 14.25
C TRP A 79 -2.82 1.29 15.28
N LYS A 80 -2.39 1.54 16.52
CA LYS A 80 -2.46 0.56 17.62
C LYS A 80 -3.89 0.31 18.10
N ASP A 81 -4.80 1.23 17.83
CA ASP A 81 -6.20 1.06 18.21
C ASP A 81 -6.80 -0.18 17.51
N LYS A 82 -7.46 -1.05 18.29
CA LYS A 82 -8.19 -2.21 17.76
C LYS A 82 -9.43 -1.80 16.99
N GLU A 83 -9.96 -0.61 17.30
CA GLU A 83 -11.09 -0.01 16.61
C GLU A 83 -10.69 0.65 15.28
N ASN A 84 -9.41 0.60 14.91
CA ASN A 84 -8.92 1.18 13.68
C ASN A 84 -9.67 0.61 12.44
N PRO A 85 -10.22 1.47 11.56
CA PRO A 85 -11.00 1.02 10.41
C PRO A 85 -10.20 0.17 9.43
N PHE A 86 -8.88 0.38 9.29
CA PHE A 86 -8.02 -0.45 8.45
C PHE A 86 -7.93 -1.90 8.93
N ARG A 87 -8.03 -2.12 10.25
CA ARG A 87 -8.04 -3.47 10.86
C ARG A 87 -9.40 -4.14 10.72
N LYS A 88 -10.47 -3.36 10.81
CA LYS A 88 -11.87 -3.84 10.81
C LYS A 88 -12.48 -4.02 9.44
N ASP A 89 -12.03 -3.28 8.43
CA ASP A 89 -12.55 -3.40 7.07
C ASP A 89 -12.22 -4.80 6.52
N GLU A 90 -13.25 -5.57 6.16
CA GLU A 90 -13.10 -6.95 5.67
C GLU A 90 -12.37 -7.03 4.32
N ALA A 91 -12.34 -5.96 3.52
CA ALA A 91 -11.62 -5.91 2.26
C ALA A 91 -10.11 -5.73 2.47
N PHE A 92 -9.68 -5.02 3.51
CA PHE A 92 -8.25 -4.76 3.76
C PHE A 92 -7.68 -5.64 4.87
N LYS A 93 -8.40 -5.74 5.99
CA LYS A 93 -8.06 -6.52 7.20
C LYS A 93 -6.56 -6.46 7.50
N VAL A 94 -6.05 -5.23 7.60
CA VAL A 94 -4.61 -4.96 7.71
C VAL A 94 -4.21 -5.16 9.17
N ASN A 95 -3.42 -6.19 9.44
CA ASN A 95 -3.04 -6.52 10.82
C ASN A 95 -1.65 -5.97 11.20
N CYS A 96 -0.79 -5.80 10.21
CA CYS A 96 0.58 -5.28 10.34
C CYS A 96 0.88 -4.26 9.24
N ILE A 97 1.90 -3.45 9.45
CA ILE A 97 2.43 -2.52 8.45
C ILE A 97 3.96 -2.69 8.39
N PRO A 98 4.59 -2.50 7.23
CA PRO A 98 3.99 -2.19 5.93
C PRO A 98 3.20 -3.39 5.37
N THR A 99 2.13 -3.12 4.62
CA THR A 99 1.36 -4.18 3.93
C THR A 99 0.93 -3.69 2.55
N LEU A 100 1.15 -4.49 1.51
CA LEU A 100 0.72 -4.24 0.14
C LEU A 100 -0.43 -5.18 -0.21
N ILE A 101 -1.50 -4.66 -0.81
CA ILE A 101 -2.69 -5.43 -1.20
C ILE A 101 -3.08 -5.06 -2.63
N GLU A 102 -3.47 -6.05 -3.42
CA GLU A 102 -4.16 -5.81 -4.69
C GLU A 102 -5.67 -5.83 -4.48
N ILE A 103 -6.34 -4.73 -4.80
CA ILE A 103 -7.79 -4.58 -4.58
C ILE A 103 -8.55 -5.38 -5.63
N GLY A 104 -9.53 -6.17 -5.18
CA GLY A 104 -10.36 -7.02 -6.04
C GLY A 104 -9.83 -8.45 -6.21
N VAL A 105 -8.58 -8.72 -5.82
CA VAL A 105 -8.00 -10.07 -5.86
C VAL A 105 -7.94 -10.65 -4.44
N LYS A 106 -8.75 -11.68 -4.18
CA LYS A 106 -8.88 -12.26 -2.84
C LYS A 106 -7.59 -12.97 -2.42
N GLY A 107 -7.00 -12.54 -1.30
CA GLY A 107 -5.83 -13.18 -0.70
C GLY A 107 -4.48 -12.66 -1.22
N LYS A 108 -4.48 -11.77 -2.21
CA LYS A 108 -3.26 -11.23 -2.79
C LYS A 108 -2.73 -10.06 -1.96
N ARG A 109 -1.80 -10.37 -1.05
CA ARG A 109 -1.11 -9.37 -0.21
C ARG A 109 0.32 -9.78 0.14
N LEU A 110 1.16 -8.79 0.40
CA LEU A 110 2.50 -8.93 0.99
C LEU A 110 2.58 -8.13 2.29
N THR A 111 3.30 -8.64 3.29
CA THR A 111 3.41 -8.04 4.62
C THR A 111 4.86 -7.91 5.09
N GLU A 112 5.17 -6.83 5.81
CA GLU A 112 6.40 -6.62 6.59
C GLU A 112 7.68 -7.00 5.83
N GLU A 113 8.37 -8.06 6.24
CA GLU A 113 9.64 -8.52 5.66
C GLU A 113 9.51 -8.93 4.18
N GLN A 114 8.34 -9.36 3.74
CA GLN A 114 8.11 -9.71 2.33
C GLN A 114 8.29 -8.49 1.41
N LEU A 115 8.00 -7.30 1.93
CA LEU A 115 8.16 -6.03 1.21
C LEU A 115 9.61 -5.52 1.22
N GLN A 116 10.53 -6.24 1.85
CA GLN A 116 11.96 -6.00 1.73
C GLN A 116 12.60 -6.90 0.67
N ASN A 117 11.84 -7.85 0.12
CA ASN A 117 12.31 -8.77 -0.92
C ASN A 117 11.80 -8.34 -2.29
N MET A 118 12.68 -7.74 -3.09
CA MET A 118 12.34 -7.27 -4.43
C MET A 118 11.76 -8.37 -5.32
N VAL A 119 12.23 -9.62 -5.20
CA VAL A 119 11.72 -10.73 -6.02
C VAL A 119 10.25 -10.98 -5.76
N LEU A 120 9.84 -10.98 -4.48
CA LEU A 120 8.43 -11.19 -4.10
C LEU A 120 7.54 -10.04 -4.57
N ILE A 121 8.03 -8.79 -4.49
CA ILE A 121 7.27 -7.62 -4.95
C ILE A 121 7.07 -7.68 -6.46
N ASN A 122 8.11 -8.05 -7.21
CA ASN A 122 8.02 -8.18 -8.66
C ASN A 122 7.01 -9.28 -9.01
N GLU A 123 7.15 -10.48 -8.44
CA GLU A 123 6.19 -11.59 -8.64
C GLU A 123 4.75 -11.15 -8.34
N PHE A 124 4.56 -10.40 -7.25
CA PHE A 124 3.26 -9.86 -6.87
C PHE A 124 2.68 -8.90 -7.92
N PHE A 125 3.50 -8.09 -8.60
CA PHE A 125 3.03 -7.23 -9.68
C PHE A 125 2.75 -7.99 -10.99
N PHE A 126 3.45 -9.09 -11.25
CA PHE A 126 3.28 -9.86 -12.50
C PHE A 126 2.22 -10.96 -12.43
N GLU A 127 1.91 -11.51 -11.26
CA GLU A 127 0.80 -12.45 -11.13
C GLU A 127 -0.52 -11.76 -11.48
N GLU A 128 -1.29 -12.28 -12.44
CA GLU A 128 -2.65 -11.82 -12.77
C GLU A 128 -3.72 -12.68 -12.09
#